data_AF-A0A662R149-F1
#
_entry.id   AF-A0A662R149-F1
#
_cell.length_a   1.000
_cell.length_b   1.000
_cell.length_c   1.000
_cell.angle_alpha   90.00
_cell.angle_beta   90.00
_cell.angle_gamma   90.00
#
_symmetry.space_group_name_H-M   'P 1'
#
loop_
_entity.id
_entity.type
_entity.pdbx_description
1 polymer ?
#
loop_
_entity_poly.entity_id
_entity_poly.type
_entity_poly.pdbx_seq_one_letter_code
_entity_poly.pdbx_strand_id
1 'polypeptide(L)'
;MIVSLILFTIFVLCVFLIMFFVSSYIALAFLIALPIAIVYIMPAQAYMFINQPFGKLWGVDVLNLHILLAVWCSLIALIIYSEFLAWYIHNQKFKE
;
A
#
# COMPACT_ATOMS: atom_id res chain seq x y z
N MET A 1 -9.73 7.81 13.70
CA MET A 1 -8.29 8.16 13.65
C MET A 1 -7.40 7.03 14.14
N ILE A 2 -7.35 6.70 15.44
CA ILE A 2 -6.41 5.67 15.97
C ILE A 2 -6.60 4.30 15.29
N VAL A 3 -7.85 3.83 15.17
CA VAL A 3 -8.15 2.56 14.48
C VAL A 3 -7.67 2.57 13.03
N SER A 4 -7.96 3.64 12.29
CA SER A 4 -7.50 3.80 10.90
C SER A 4 -5.97 3.77 10.79
N LEU A 5 -5.27 4.45 11.71
CA LEU A 5 -3.81 4.46 11.76
C LEU A 5 -3.22 3.07 12.03
N ILE A 6 -3.83 2.32 12.95
CA ILE A 6 -3.44 0.93 13.23
C ILE A 6 -3.65 0.06 11.99
N LEU A 7 -4.81 0.18 11.33
CA LEU A 7 -5.11 -0.60 10.12
C LEU A 7 -4.15 -0.29 8.97
N PHE A 8 -3.84 0.99 8.72
CA PHE A 8 -2.86 1.37 7.70
C PHE A 8 -1.46 0.87 8.04
N THR A 9 -1.05 0.98 9.31
CA THR A 9 0.25 0.46 9.76
C THR A 9 0.35 -1.06 9.52
N ILE A 10 -0.68 -1.81 9.92
CA ILE A 10 -0.74 -3.26 9.69
C ILE A 10 -0.68 -3.57 8.20
N PHE A 11 -1.44 -2.85 7.37
CA PHE A 11 -1.45 -3.04 5.92
C PHE A 11 -0.05 -2.83 5.31
N VAL A 12 0.64 -1.74 5.68
CA VAL A 12 2.01 -1.46 5.24
C VAL A 12 2.98 -2.56 5.69
N LEU A 13 2.91 -2.97 6.95
CA LEU A 13 3.77 -4.03 7.49
C LEU A 13 3.53 -5.36 6.76
N CYS A 14 2.29 -5.73 6.49
CA CYS A 14 1.97 -6.94 5.72
C CYS A 14 2.58 -6.88 4.32
N VAL A 15 2.44 -5.75 3.60
CA VAL A 15 3.02 -5.59 2.26
C VAL A 15 4.54 -5.70 2.31
N PHE A 16 5.21 -5.06 3.29
CA PHE A 16 6.66 -5.17 3.45
C PHE A 16 7.12 -6.58 3.81
N LEU A 17 6.41 -7.28 4.69
CA LEU A 17 6.74 -8.67 5.03
C LEU A 17 6.65 -9.58 3.79
N ILE A 18 5.59 -9.43 2.99
CA ILE A 18 5.45 -10.21 1.75
C ILE A 18 6.54 -9.85 0.74
N MET A 19 6.85 -8.55 0.60
CA MET A 19 7.86 -8.06 -0.33
C MET A 19 9.26 -8.59 0.03
N PHE A 20 9.63 -8.56 1.32
CA PHE A 20 10.98 -8.96 1.76
C PHE A 20 11.16 -10.47 1.89
N PHE A 21 10.14 -11.21 2.36
CA PHE A 21 10.28 -12.63 2.68
C PHE A 21 9.68 -13.58 1.65
N VAL A 22 8.87 -13.08 0.71
CA VAL A 22 8.18 -13.93 -0.27
C VAL A 22 8.54 -13.53 -1.70
N SER A 23 8.01 -12.40 -2.17
CA SER A 23 8.26 -11.90 -3.53
C SER A 23 7.62 -10.52 -3.69
N SER A 24 8.31 -9.63 -4.41
CA SER A 24 7.80 -8.33 -4.87
C SER A 24 6.53 -8.47 -5.73
N TYR A 25 6.44 -9.49 -6.59
CA TYR A 25 5.26 -9.75 -7.42
C TYR A 25 4.04 -10.13 -6.57
N ILE A 26 4.24 -10.96 -5.55
CA ILE A 26 3.17 -11.37 -4.63
C ILE A 26 2.75 -10.18 -3.75
N ALA A 27 3.70 -9.34 -3.32
CA ALA A 27 3.40 -8.13 -2.59
C ALA A 27 2.55 -7.16 -3.41
N LEU A 28 2.86 -6.99 -4.70
CA LEU A 28 2.07 -6.17 -5.62
C LEU A 28 0.67 -6.75 -5.82
N ALA A 29 0.55 -8.07 -6.02
CA ALA A 29 -0.74 -8.74 -6.14
C ALA A 29 -1.58 -8.56 -4.86
N PHE A 30 -0.99 -8.74 -3.68
CA PHE A 30 -1.65 -8.53 -2.39
C PHE A 30 -2.10 -7.08 -2.19
N LEU A 31 -1.23 -6.13 -2.53
CA LEU A 31 -1.48 -4.70 -2.44
C LEU A 31 -2.71 -4.27 -3.25
N ILE A 32 -2.96 -4.91 -4.40
CA ILE A 32 -4.12 -4.62 -5.27
C ILE A 32 -5.33 -5.47 -4.88
N ALA A 33 -5.14 -6.77 -4.65
CA ALA A 33 -6.24 -7.69 -4.40
C ALA A 33 -6.94 -7.46 -3.06
N LEU A 34 -6.19 -7.11 -2.00
CA LEU A 34 -6.76 -6.96 -0.67
C LEU A 34 -7.79 -5.82 -0.59
N PRO A 35 -7.51 -4.57 -1.04
CA PRO A 35 -8.51 -3.50 -1.04
C PRO A 35 -9.74 -3.86 -1.88
N ILE A 36 -9.55 -4.48 -3.04
CA ILE A 36 -10.64 -4.91 -3.93
C ILE A 36 -11.51 -5.96 -3.24
N ALA A 37 -10.89 -6.96 -2.61
CA ALA A 37 -11.59 -8.00 -1.87
C ALA A 37 -12.41 -7.41 -0.71
N ILE A 38 -11.86 -6.43 0.03
CA ILE A 38 -12.58 -5.77 1.13
C ILE A 38 -13.81 -5.02 0.60
N VAL A 39 -13.67 -4.26 -0.49
CA VAL A 39 -14.80 -3.53 -1.11
C VAL A 39 -15.88 -4.50 -1.60
N TYR A 40 -15.48 -5.66 -2.13
CA TYR A 40 -16.42 -6.66 -2.62
C TYR A 40 -17.16 -7.41 -1.49
N ILE A 41 -16.45 -7.82 -0.43
CA ILE A 41 -17.02 -8.63 0.66
C ILE A 41 -17.81 -7.76 1.65
N MET A 42 -17.35 -6.53 1.92
CA MET A 42 -17.91 -5.64 2.95
C MET A 42 -18.14 -4.21 2.42
N PRO A 43 -19.01 -4.03 1.39
CA PRO A 43 -19.13 -2.77 0.67
C PRO A 43 -19.59 -1.59 1.54
N ALA A 44 -20.53 -1.80 2.46
CA ALA A 44 -21.04 -0.75 3.32
C ALA A 44 -19.97 -0.26 4.31
N GLN A 45 -19.25 -1.19 4.93
CA GLN A 45 -18.17 -0.90 5.87
C GLN A 45 -16.98 -0.25 5.16
N ALA A 46 -16.63 -0.73 3.95
CA ALA A 46 -15.60 -0.13 3.13
C ALA A 46 -15.95 1.32 2.76
N TYR A 47 -17.18 1.58 2.33
CA TYR A 47 -17.64 2.93 2.01
C TYR A 47 -17.59 3.87 3.23
N MET A 48 -18.05 3.40 4.38
CA MET A 48 -17.97 4.16 5.64
C MET A 48 -16.52 4.43 6.04
N PHE A 49 -15.64 3.43 5.93
CA PHE A 49 -14.24 3.56 6.31
C PHE A 49 -13.49 4.55 5.41
N ILE A 50 -13.68 4.46 4.09
CA ILE A 50 -12.99 5.31 3.11
C ILE A 50 -13.39 6.79 3.26
N ASN A 51 -14.66 7.06 3.59
CA ASN A 51 -15.19 8.41 3.80
C ASN A 51 -15.01 8.93 5.23
N GLN A 52 -14.44 8.14 6.15
CA GLN A 52 -14.21 8.60 7.51
C GLN A 52 -13.11 9.68 7.53
N PRO A 53 -13.34 10.83 8.20
CA PRO A 53 -12.32 11.85 8.36
C PRO A 53 -11.17 11.32 9.23
N PHE A 54 -9.95 11.46 8.71
CA PHE A 54 -8.71 11.13 9.40
C PHE A 54 -8.18 12.34 10.18
N GLY A 55 -8.29 13.54 9.60
CA GLY A 55 -7.89 14.81 10.18
C GLY A 55 -8.22 15.98 9.25
N LYS A 56 -7.76 17.18 9.59
CA LYS A 56 -7.89 18.38 8.75
C LYS A 56 -6.53 18.89 8.30
N LEU A 57 -6.44 19.25 7.03
CA LEU A 57 -5.26 19.85 6.42
C LEU A 57 -5.70 21.16 5.74
N TRP A 58 -5.21 22.31 6.23
CA TRP A 58 -5.53 23.63 5.67
C TRP A 58 -7.04 23.92 5.57
N GLY A 59 -7.82 23.42 6.53
CA GLY A 59 -9.28 23.58 6.57
C GLY A 59 -10.07 22.55 5.76
N VAL A 60 -9.40 21.69 4.98
CA VAL A 60 -10.03 20.61 4.20
C VAL A 60 -9.95 19.29 4.97
N ASP A 61 -11.04 18.53 4.98
CA ASP A 61 -11.09 17.20 5.61
C ASP A 61 -10.26 16.19 4.81
N VAL A 62 -9.23 15.64 5.45
CA VAL A 62 -8.45 14.53 4.92
C VAL A 62 -9.15 13.24 5.30
N LEU A 63 -9.80 12.63 4.31
CA LEU A 63 -10.46 11.33 4.46
C LEU A 63 -9.45 10.18 4.45
N ASN A 64 -9.84 9.04 5.03
CA ASN A 64 -9.05 7.79 4.94
C ASN A 64 -8.73 7.40 3.50
N LEU A 65 -9.57 7.75 2.51
CA LEU A 65 -9.27 7.56 1.09
C LEU A 65 -7.93 8.19 0.68
N HIS A 66 -7.64 9.40 1.13
CA HIS A 66 -6.42 10.11 0.77
C HIS A 66 -5.19 9.43 1.37
N ILE A 67 -5.32 8.97 2.62
CA ILE A 67 -4.25 8.23 3.30
C ILE A 67 -4.02 6.88 2.61
N LEU A 68 -5.09 6.16 2.27
CA LEU A 68 -5.02 4.91 1.53
C LEU A 68 -4.30 5.12 0.19
N LEU A 69 -4.69 6.14 -0.58
CA LEU A 69 -4.07 6.43 -1.87
C LEU A 69 -2.59 6.81 -1.74
N ALA A 70 -2.24 7.65 -0.76
CA ALA A 70 -0.86 8.05 -0.50
C ALA A 70 0.01 6.84 -0.14
N VAL A 71 -0.45 5.98 0.77
CA VAL A 71 0.22 4.73 1.13
C VAL A 71 0.34 3.81 -0.09
N TRP A 72 -0.73 3.67 -0.85
CA TRP A 72 -0.79 2.78 -2.01
C TRP A 72 0.22 3.18 -3.09
N CYS A 73 0.24 4.45 -3.47
CA CYS A 73 1.20 4.99 -4.43
C CYS A 73 2.65 4.85 -3.94
N SER A 74 2.89 5.11 -2.65
CA SER A 74 4.23 5.00 -2.05
C SER A 74 4.75 3.56 -2.09
N LEU A 75 3.90 2.59 -1.76
CA LEU A 75 4.26 1.17 -1.79
C LEU A 75 4.50 0.66 -3.22
N ILE A 76 3.68 1.07 -4.19
CA ILE A 76 3.88 0.72 -5.61
C ILE A 76 5.24 1.27 -6.10
N ALA A 77 5.51 2.54 -5.83
CA ALA A 77 6.77 3.17 -6.23
C ALA A 77 7.98 2.43 -5.60
N LEU A 78 7.88 2.03 -4.33
CA LEU A 78 8.93 1.29 -3.64
C LEU A 78 9.15 -0.10 -4.27
N ILE A 79 8.08 -0.84 -4.55
CA ILE A 79 8.17 -2.17 -5.19
C ILE A 79 8.85 -2.04 -6.57
N ILE A 80 8.37 -1.12 -7.42
CA ILE A 80 8.94 -0.89 -8.76
C ILE A 80 10.41 -0.50 -8.67
N TYR A 81 10.74 0.43 -7.76
CA TYR A 81 12.11 0.88 -7.58
C TYR A 81 13.02 -0.27 -7.14
N SER A 82 12.56 -1.11 -6.21
CA SER A 82 13.32 -2.26 -5.72
C SER A 82 13.61 -3.29 -6.82
N GLU A 83 12.63 -3.60 -7.66
CA GLU A 83 12.81 -4.51 -8.81
C GLU A 83 13.75 -3.91 -9.86
N PHE A 84 13.59 -2.63 -10.17
CA PHE A 84 14.47 -1.96 -11.13
C PHE A 84 15.92 -1.93 -10.64
N LEU A 85 16.14 -1.66 -9.35
CA LEU A 85 17.46 -1.67 -8.75
C LEU A 85 18.08 -3.08 -8.75
N ALA A 86 17.29 -4.12 -8.43
CA ALA A 86 17.73 -5.50 -8.47
C ALA A 86 18.16 -5.92 -9.88
N TRP A 87 17.35 -5.57 -10.90
CA TRP A 87 17.68 -5.79 -12.31
C TRP A 87 18.96 -5.08 -12.73
N TYR A 88 19.11 -3.81 -12.34
CA TYR A 88 20.29 -3.01 -12.67
C TYR A 88 21.58 -3.63 -12.10
N ILE A 89 21.55 -4.02 -10.82
CA ILE A 89 22.69 -4.65 -10.13
C ILE A 89 23.03 -6.01 -10.78
N HIS A 90 22.01 -6.80 -11.11
CA HIS A 90 22.21 -8.09 -11.78
C HIS A 90 22.91 -7.90 -13.13
N ASN A 91 22.46 -6.95 -13.95
CA ASN A 91 23.04 -6.71 -15.28
C ASN A 91 24.44 -6.07 -15.25
N GLN A 92 24.79 -5.33 -14.20
CA GLN A 92 26.16 -4.84 -14.01
C GLN A 92 27.14 -6.00 -13.76
N LYS A 93 26.75 -7.01 -12.96
CA LYS A 93 27.59 -8.18 -12.67
C LYS A 93 27.94 -9.04 -13.89
N PHE A 94 27.17 -8.97 -14.99
CA PHE A 94 27.47 -9.70 -16.22
C PHE A 94 28.34 -8.92 -17.22
N LYS A 95 28.69 -7.68 -16.90
CA LYS A 95 29.59 -6.85 -17.72
C LYS A 95 31.04 -6.84 -17.24
N GLU A 96 31.32 -7.39 -16.05
CA GLU A 96 32.67 -7.68 -15.54
C GLU A 96 33.06 -9.12 -15.86
#